data_AF-A0A183ANJ0-F1
#
_entry.id   AF-A0A183ANJ0-F1
#
_cell.length_a   1.000
_cell.length_b   1.000
_cell.length_c   1.000
_cell.angle_alpha   90.00
_cell.angle_beta   90.00
_cell.angle_gamma   90.00
#
_symmetry.space_group_name_H-M   'P 1'
#
loop_
_entity.id
_entity.type
_entity.pdbx_description
1 polymer ?
#
loop_
_entity_poly.entity_id
_entity_poly.type
_entity_poly.pdbx_seq_one_letter_code
_entity_poly.pdbx_strand_id
1 'polypeptide(L)'
;MDPYAVAVLLQHDLVVVDLLSPNLAIFENPYPMDLHSSPVTACLYLVDCPGDLVPAFFSVGSRSQRSRAGPNTSASNSSNESETFSSREWPITGGEWGLSYNPYPELVLTG
;
A
#
# COMPACT_ATOMS: atom_id res chain seq x y z
N MET A 1 -3.96 -5.23 27.85
CA MET A 1 -3.67 -5.19 26.40
C MET A 1 -4.27 -3.91 25.91
N ASP A 2 -3.43 -2.93 25.61
CA ASP A 2 -3.89 -1.64 25.11
C ASP A 2 -4.12 -1.73 23.60
N PRO A 3 -5.20 -1.12 23.08
CA PRO A 3 -5.49 -1.15 21.66
C PRO A 3 -4.41 -0.38 20.90
N TYR A 4 -3.81 -1.00 19.89
CA TYR A 4 -2.72 -0.40 19.11
C TYR A 4 -3.11 -0.13 17.66
N ALA A 5 -4.16 -0.77 17.14
CA ALA A 5 -4.66 -0.58 15.79
C ALA A 5 -6.18 -0.79 15.72
N VAL A 6 -6.83 -0.18 14.72
CA VAL A 6 -8.25 -0.40 14.38
C VAL A 6 -8.35 -0.75 12.90
N ALA A 7 -8.99 -1.87 12.59
CA ALA A 7 -9.29 -2.25 11.21
C ALA A 7 -10.76 -1.91 10.88
N VAL A 8 -10.97 -1.25 9.73
CA VAL A 8 -12.28 -0.82 9.22
C VAL A 8 -12.47 -1.42 7.83
N LEU A 9 -13.46 -2.29 7.69
CA LEU A 9 -13.85 -2.87 6.41
C LEU A 9 -14.90 -1.98 5.74
N LEU A 10 -14.56 -1.44 4.58
CA LEU A 10 -15.45 -0.66 3.72
C LEU A 10 -15.97 -1.54 2.58
N GLN A 11 -16.91 -1.01 1.80
CA GLN A 11 -17.48 -1.75 0.65
C GLN A 11 -16.43 -2.12 -0.42
N HIS A 12 -15.37 -1.32 -0.54
CA HIS A 12 -14.35 -1.46 -1.58
C HIS A 12 -12.91 -1.45 -1.05
N ASP A 13 -12.70 -1.37 0.27
CA ASP A 13 -11.36 -1.20 0.84
C ASP A 13 -11.26 -1.70 2.28
N LEU A 14 -10.04 -1.97 2.74
CA LEU A 14 -9.70 -2.30 4.13
C LEU A 14 -8.71 -1.24 4.65
N VAL A 15 -9.18 -0.44 5.60
CA VAL A 15 -8.36 0.62 6.21
C VAL A 15 -7.94 0.18 7.60
N VAL A 16 -6.65 0.27 7.91
CA VAL A 16 -6.12 -0.03 9.25
C VAL A 16 -5.44 1.20 9.82
N VAL A 17 -5.89 1.68 10.97
CA VAL A 17 -5.43 2.91 11.63
C VAL A 17 -4.51 2.58 12.79
N ASP A 18 -3.36 3.25 12.88
CA ASP A 18 -2.39 3.14 13.98
C ASP A 18 -2.78 4.07 15.12
N LEU A 19 -3.20 3.48 16.24
CA LEU A 19 -3.63 4.23 17.42
C LEU A 19 -2.47 4.79 18.24
N LEU A 20 -1.25 4.29 18.02
CA LEU A 20 -0.07 4.77 18.76
C LEU A 20 0.64 5.93 18.04
N SER A 21 0.31 6.18 16.77
CA SER A 21 0.81 7.33 16.02
C SER A 21 0.06 8.60 16.45
N PRO A 22 0.76 9.72 16.73
CA PRO A 22 0.15 10.95 17.28
C PRO A 22 -0.86 11.61 16.32
N ASN A 23 -0.81 11.25 15.04
CA ASN A 23 -1.67 11.75 13.97
C ASN A 23 -2.70 10.70 13.50
N LEU A 24 -2.82 9.55 14.17
CA LEU A 24 -3.65 8.42 13.74
C LEU A 24 -3.37 8.00 12.29
N ALA A 25 -2.10 7.92 11.92
CA ALA A 25 -1.67 7.47 10.58
C ALA A 25 -2.22 6.08 10.22
N ILE A 26 -2.33 5.80 8.93
CA ILE A 26 -2.90 4.56 8.39
C ILE A 26 -1.76 3.58 8.07
N PHE A 27 -1.92 2.29 8.34
CA PHE A 27 -0.99 1.27 7.85
C PHE A 27 -1.16 1.08 6.34
N GLU A 28 -0.04 1.03 5.61
CA GLU A 28 -0.06 0.69 4.19
C GLU A 28 -0.48 -0.79 4.04
N ASN A 29 -1.53 -1.04 3.24
CA ASN A 29 -2.02 -2.39 3.01
C ASN A 29 -1.08 -3.12 2.01
N PRO A 30 -0.40 -4.20 2.42
CA PRO A 30 0.50 -4.94 1.53
C PRO A 30 -0.25 -5.73 0.44
N TYR A 31 -1.57 -5.86 0.56
CA TYR A 31 -2.45 -6.54 -0.39
C TYR A 31 -3.48 -5.54 -0.94
N PRO A 32 -3.06 -4.57 -1.78
CA PRO A 32 -3.98 -3.58 -2.32
C PRO A 32 -5.11 -4.27 -3.09
N MET A 33 -6.34 -4.03 -2.64
CA MET A 33 -7.55 -4.66 -3.18
C MET A 33 -8.00 -4.01 -4.50
N ASP A 34 -7.59 -2.76 -4.73
CA ASP A 34 -7.87 -2.04 -5.96
C ASP A 34 -6.61 -1.95 -6.83
N LEU A 35 -6.65 -2.63 -7.98
CA LEU A 35 -5.55 -2.66 -8.93
C LEU A 35 -5.49 -1.38 -9.78
N HIS A 36 -6.53 -0.55 -9.77
CA HIS A 36 -6.64 0.58 -10.68
C HIS A 36 -7.51 1.72 -10.15
N SER A 37 -6.99 2.94 -10.18
CA SER A 37 -7.78 4.13 -9.83
C SER A 37 -8.85 4.51 -10.88
N SER A 38 -8.92 3.79 -11.99
CA SER A 38 -9.76 4.08 -13.16
C SER A 38 -10.16 2.80 -13.89
N PRO A 39 -11.35 2.70 -14.51
CA PRO A 39 -11.81 1.48 -15.15
C PRO A 39 -10.75 0.87 -16.08
N VAL A 40 -10.44 -0.41 -15.87
CA VAL A 40 -9.46 -1.12 -16.71
C VAL A 40 -10.03 -1.33 -18.10
N THR A 41 -9.27 -0.86 -19.08
CA THR A 41 -9.53 -1.03 -20.51
C THR A 41 -8.60 -2.08 -21.14
N ALA A 42 -7.43 -2.32 -20.55
CA ALA A 42 -6.48 -3.32 -21.02
C ALA A 42 -5.66 -3.95 -19.87
N CYS A 43 -5.28 -5.21 -20.05
CA CYS A 43 -4.36 -5.94 -19.16
C CYS A 43 -3.21 -6.52 -19.97
N LEU A 44 -1.98 -6.35 -19.47
CA LEU A 44 -0.78 -7.00 -20.00
C LEU A 44 -0.11 -7.81 -18.90
N TYR A 45 0.07 -9.10 -19.15
CA TYR A 45 0.75 -10.02 -18.25
C TYR A 45 2.13 -10.37 -18.81
N LEU A 46 3.17 -10.15 -18.00
CA LEU A 46 4.56 -10.41 -18.33
C LEU A 46 5.14 -11.46 -17.37
N VAL A 47 5.74 -12.49 -17.95
CA VAL A 47 6.46 -13.56 -17.25
C VAL A 47 7.96 -13.45 -17.51
N ASP A 48 8.78 -14.13 -16.70
CA ASP A 48 10.23 -14.18 -16.85
C ASP A 48 10.88 -12.80 -16.93
N CYS A 49 10.40 -11.85 -16.12
CA CYS A 49 10.91 -10.50 -16.16
C CYS A 49 12.35 -10.44 -15.62
N PRO A 50 13.19 -9.52 -16.13
CA PRO A 50 14.46 -9.20 -15.51
C PRO A 50 14.34 -8.90 -14.01
N GLY A 51 15.27 -9.42 -13.20
CA GLY A 51 15.24 -9.29 -11.74
C GLY A 51 15.35 -7.85 -11.21
N ASP A 52 15.78 -6.91 -12.05
CA ASP A 52 15.91 -5.49 -11.76
C ASP A 52 14.62 -4.68 -12.02
N LEU A 53 13.64 -5.24 -12.72
CA LEU A 53 12.43 -4.54 -13.15
C LEU A 53 11.51 -4.22 -11.96
N VAL A 54 11.29 -5.19 -11.07
CA VAL A 54 10.52 -5.02 -9.84
C VAL A 54 11.12 -3.92 -8.94
N PRO A 55 12.41 -3.99 -8.53
CA PRO A 55 12.99 -2.95 -7.68
C PRO A 55 13.06 -1.58 -8.38
N ALA A 56 13.25 -1.53 -9.70
CA ALA A 56 13.19 -0.27 -10.45
C ALA A 56 11.80 0.37 -10.37
N PHE A 57 10.73 -0.39 -10.57
CA PHE A 57 9.36 0.13 -10.44
C PHE A 57 9.02 0.55 -9.02
N PHE A 58 9.40 -0.22 -8.00
CA PHE A 58 9.19 0.18 -6.60
C PHE A 58 9.88 1.51 -6.26
N SER A 59 11.11 1.72 -6.77
CA SER A 59 11.86 2.97 -6.56
C SER A 59 11.18 4.20 -7.16
N VAL A 60 10.53 4.03 -8.33
CA VAL A 60 9.76 5.11 -8.98
C VAL A 60 8.38 5.29 -8.33
N GLY A 61 7.67 4.20 -8.03
CA GLY A 61 6.31 4.22 -7.48
C GLY A 61 6.22 4.77 -6.05
N SER A 62 7.20 4.46 -5.20
CA SER A 62 7.29 4.97 -3.82
C SER A 62 7.36 6.50 -3.74
N ARG A 63 7.84 7.17 -4.80
CA ARG A 63 7.87 8.64 -4.88
C ARG A 63 6.48 9.24 -5.15
N SER A 64 5.61 8.52 -5.86
CA SER A 64 4.26 8.98 -6.22
C SER A 64 3.25 8.78 -5.08
N GLN A 65 3.35 7.66 -4.35
CA GLN A 65 2.51 7.36 -3.16
C GLN A 65 2.60 8.47 -2.09
N ARG A 66 3.78 9.08 -1.92
CA ARG A 66 4.02 10.15 -0.95
C ARG A 66 3.35 11.49 -1.32
N SER A 67 2.81 11.63 -2.54
CA SER A 67 2.18 12.87 -3.05
C SER A 67 0.65 12.78 -3.24
N ARG A 68 0.04 11.62 -2.99
CA ARG A 68 -1.37 11.32 -3.32
C ARG A 68 -2.35 11.40 -2.14
N ALA A 69 -1.94 11.93 -0.99
CA ALA A 69 -2.87 12.24 0.08
C ALA A 69 -3.86 13.33 -0.39
N GLY A 70 -5.14 12.98 -0.47
CA GLY A 70 -6.18 13.81 -1.06
C GLY A 70 -6.48 15.12 -0.31
N PRO A 71 -7.15 16.08 -0.98
CA PRO A 71 -7.36 17.47 -0.52
C PRO A 71 -8.47 17.65 0.54
N ASN A 72 -8.98 16.59 1.15
CA ASN A 72 -10.17 16.60 2.00
C ASN A 72 -9.92 16.34 3.48
N THR A 73 -8.66 16.31 3.94
CA THR A 73 -8.36 16.53 5.35
C THR A 73 -8.18 18.02 5.58
N SER A 74 -9.05 18.58 6.42
CA SER A 74 -9.07 20.00 6.78
C SER A 74 -7.67 20.47 7.18
N ALA A 75 -7.18 21.46 6.44
CA ALA A 75 -5.91 22.14 6.60
C ALA A 75 -5.53 22.36 8.08
N SER A 76 -4.56 21.59 8.57
CA SER A 76 -3.69 22.03 9.65
C SER A 76 -2.40 22.53 9.01
N ASN A 77 -2.11 23.82 9.22
CA ASN A 77 -0.84 24.44 8.86
C ASN A 77 0.31 23.80 9.66
N SER A 78 0.89 22.71 9.16
CA SER A 78 2.21 22.25 9.58
C SER A 78 2.90 21.55 8.41
N SER A 79 3.99 22.15 7.95
CA SER A 79 4.95 21.57 7.03
C SER A 79 5.45 20.22 7.54
N ASN A 80 4.93 19.12 6.99
CA ASN A 80 5.53 17.78 6.86
C ASN A 80 4.50 16.84 6.19
N GLU A 81 4.37 16.88 4.85
CA GLU A 81 3.50 15.99 4.04
C GLU A 81 3.89 14.49 4.09
N SER A 82 4.82 14.09 4.96
CA SER A 82 5.38 12.73 5.04
C SER A 82 4.62 11.76 5.96
N GLU A 83 3.49 12.16 6.53
CA GLU A 83 2.93 11.51 7.73
C GLU A 83 1.56 10.83 7.52
N THR A 84 1.12 10.61 6.28
CA THR A 84 -0.18 9.95 6.00
C THR A 84 -0.18 8.45 6.34
N PHE A 85 0.99 7.80 6.24
CA PHE A 85 1.15 6.38 6.54
C PHE A 85 2.00 6.14 7.80
N SER A 86 1.64 5.10 8.56
CA SER A 86 2.39 4.67 9.73
C SER A 86 3.74 4.09 9.29
N SER A 87 4.78 4.34 10.08
CA SER A 87 6.11 3.74 9.91
C SER A 87 6.22 2.32 10.49
N ARG A 88 5.15 1.85 11.13
CA ARG A 88 5.08 0.54 11.78
C ARG A 88 4.72 -0.53 10.77
N GLU A 89 5.10 -1.77 11.10
CA GLU A 89 4.76 -2.93 10.27
C GLU A 89 3.26 -3.20 10.23
N TRP A 90 2.83 -3.85 9.15
CA TRP A 90 1.44 -4.27 8.98
C TRP A 90 1.00 -5.18 10.13
N PRO A 91 -0.12 -4.89 10.82
CA PRO A 91 -0.46 -5.57 12.07
C PRO A 91 -1.15 -6.93 11.89
N ILE A 92 -1.61 -7.27 10.68
CA ILE A 92 -2.32 -8.53 10.40
C ILE A 92 -1.35 -9.53 9.76
N THR A 93 -0.59 -10.24 10.60
CA THR A 93 0.50 -11.16 10.20
C THR A 93 0.22 -12.63 10.58
N GLY A 94 -1.05 -12.98 10.81
CA GLY A 94 -1.43 -14.35 11.17
C GLY A 94 -1.27 -15.35 10.02
N GLY A 95 -0.89 -16.59 10.36
CA GLY A 95 -0.71 -17.69 9.40
C GLY A 95 0.75 -17.87 8.95
N GLU A 96 1.02 -18.99 8.29
CA GLU A 96 2.31 -19.26 7.66
C GLU A 96 2.12 -19.43 6.15
N TRP A 97 2.94 -18.73 5.36
CA TRP A 97 2.94 -18.88 3.91
C TRP A 97 3.82 -20.07 3.53
N GLY A 98 3.23 -21.10 2.91
CA GLY A 98 4.00 -22.20 2.31
C GLY A 98 4.86 -21.67 1.17
N LEU A 99 6.18 -21.77 1.27
CA LEU A 99 7.10 -21.28 0.26
C LEU A 99 6.89 -22.01 -1.08
N SER A 100 6.15 -21.40 -2.00
CA SER A 100 6.31 -21.63 -3.43
C SER A 100 7.27 -20.56 -3.92
N TYR A 101 8.56 -20.89 -3.94
CA TYR A 101 9.58 -20.01 -4.51
C TYR A 101 9.29 -19.85 -6.00
N ASN A 102 8.85 -18.68 -6.43
CA ASN A 102 8.83 -18.31 -7.84
C ASN A 102 10.17 -17.63 -8.17
N PRO A 103 11.09 -18.29 -8.90
CA PRO A 103 12.39 -17.71 -9.24
C PRO A 103 12.29 -16.53 -10.21
N TYR A 104 11.15 -16.39 -10.90
CA TYR A 104 10.98 -15.40 -11.96
C TYR A 104 9.97 -14.34 -11.52
N PRO A 105 10.34 -13.05 -11.55
CA PRO A 105 9.37 -12.00 -11.27
C PRO A 105 8.35 -11.92 -12.41
N GLU A 106 7.09 -11.78 -12.02
CA GLU A 106 5.94 -11.63 -12.91
C GLU A 106 5.32 -10.25 -12.69
N LEU A 107 4.76 -9.67 -13.76
CA LEU A 107 4.17 -8.33 -13.74
C LEU A 107 2.80 -8.36 -14.40
N VAL A 108 1.83 -7.72 -13.75
CA VAL A 108 0.52 -7.38 -14.33
C VAL A 108 0.47 -5.87 -14.49
N LEU A 109 0.26 -5.41 -15.72
CA LEU A 109 0.07 -4.01 -16.06
C LEU A 109 -1.39 -3.78 -16.46
N THR A 110 -2.02 -2.76 -15.90
CA THR A 110 -3.38 -2.33 -16.20
C THR A 110 -3.37 -0.94 -16.84
N GLY A 111 -4.28 -0.71 -17.79
CA GLY A 111 -4.44 0.57 -18.50
C GLY A 111 -5.90 0.91 -18.77
#